data_AF-A0A957H779-F1
#
_entry.id   AF-A0A957H779-F1
#
_cell.length_a   1.000
_cell.length_b   1.000
_cell.length_c   1.000
_cell.angle_alpha   90.00
_cell.angle_beta   90.00
_cell.angle_gamma   90.00
#
_symmetry.space_group_name_H-M   'P 1'
#
loop_
_entity.id
_entity.type
_entity.pdbx_description
1 polymer ?
#
loop_
_entity_poly.entity_id
_entity_poly.type
_entity_poly.pdbx_seq_one_letter_code
_entity_poly.pdbx_strand_id
1 'polypeptide(L)'
;MASDAPIEEEKTPPAPFQLFQAPDRQWEAARARLGFLNGLLIGVAVALGIWGTELVALLGVPFAGRFVPVLLGLLTFGLLGAIIGWLTARLNKALVTILSWLALTGLWAYLAGHLPYRAYTWYA
;
A
#
# COMPACT_ATOMS: atom_id res chain seq x y z
N MET A 1 48.89 -15.12 47.99
CA MET A 1 47.43 -14.88 47.93
C MET A 1 47.18 -14.06 46.69
N ALA A 2 46.77 -14.70 45.59
CA ALA A 2 46.40 -14.02 44.36
C ALA A 2 45.00 -13.40 44.56
N SER A 3 44.87 -12.13 44.20
CA SER A 3 43.62 -11.38 44.28
C SER A 3 42.78 -11.65 43.04
N ASP A 4 41.78 -12.52 43.16
CA ASP A 4 40.73 -12.76 42.16
C ASP A 4 39.78 -11.56 42.10
N ALA A 5 40.23 -10.43 41.56
CA ALA A 5 39.33 -9.34 41.21
C ALA A 5 38.66 -9.67 39.87
N PRO A 6 37.32 -9.70 39.79
CA PRO A 6 36.63 -9.90 38.53
C PRO A 6 36.94 -8.72 37.62
N ILE A 7 37.53 -9.00 36.46
CA ILE A 7 37.75 -8.00 35.40
C ILE A 7 36.35 -7.59 34.95
N GLU A 8 35.90 -6.41 35.38
CA GLU A 8 34.69 -5.79 34.83
C GLU A 8 34.95 -5.61 33.33
N GLU A 9 34.27 -6.42 32.50
CA GLU A 9 34.24 -6.23 31.06
C GLU A 9 33.82 -4.79 30.77
N GLU A 10 34.80 -3.95 30.40
CA GLU A 10 34.59 -2.59 29.96
C GLU A 10 33.72 -2.65 28.70
N LYS A 11 32.41 -2.52 28.89
CA LYS A 11 31.40 -2.59 27.85
C LYS A 11 31.64 -1.43 26.90
N THR A 12 32.39 -1.71 25.84
CA THR A 12 32.81 -0.72 24.85
C THR A 12 31.56 -0.02 24.33
N PRO A 13 31.45 1.32 24.44
CA PRO A 13 30.27 2.01 24.00
C PRO A 13 30.05 1.72 22.50
N PRO A 14 28.81 1.42 22.08
CA PRO A 14 28.53 1.11 20.70
C PRO A 14 29.00 2.27 19.83
N ALA A 15 29.60 1.95 18.68
CA ALA A 15 30.14 2.96 17.79
C ALA A 15 29.03 3.97 17.39
N PRO A 16 29.34 5.26 17.16
CA PRO A 16 28.31 6.30 16.96
C PRO A 16 27.29 5.99 15.88
N PHE A 17 27.69 5.26 14.83
CA PHE A 17 26.81 4.83 13.75
C PHE A 17 25.87 3.67 14.12
N GLN A 18 26.19 2.88 15.14
CA GLN A 18 25.34 1.80 15.65
C GLN A 18 24.15 2.33 16.47
N LEU A 19 24.28 3.52 17.07
CA LEU A 19 23.18 4.20 17.79
C LEU A 19 21.99 4.52 16.88
N PHE A 20 22.22 4.65 15.56
CA PHE A 20 21.17 4.88 14.56
C PHE A 20 20.66 3.60 13.90
N GLN A 21 21.24 2.43 14.21
CA GLN A 21 20.94 1.17 13.53
C GLN A 21 19.93 0.29 14.25
N ALA A 22 19.64 0.54 15.53
CA ALA A 22 18.55 -0.15 16.22
C ALA A 22 17.22 0.40 15.67
N PRO A 23 16.42 -0.38 14.92
CA PRO A 23 15.09 0.06 14.54
C PRO A 23 14.31 0.19 15.83
N ASP A 24 13.95 1.41 16.20
CA ASP A 24 13.00 1.59 17.27
C ASP A 24 11.64 1.05 16.80
N ARG A 25 10.83 0.56 17.74
CA ARG A 25 9.47 0.06 17.40
C ARG A 25 8.61 1.12 16.69
N GLN A 26 8.97 2.40 16.84
CA GLN A 26 8.31 3.51 16.16
C GLN A 26 8.60 3.51 14.65
N TRP A 27 9.83 3.20 14.23
CA TRP A 27 10.19 3.08 12.82
C TRP A 27 9.43 1.95 12.10
N GLU A 28 9.25 0.80 12.74
CA GLU A 28 8.50 -0.32 12.16
C GLU A 28 7.03 0.04 11.93
N ALA A 29 6.41 0.72 12.89
CA ALA A 29 5.02 1.19 12.78
C ALA A 29 4.87 2.28 11.70
N ALA A 30 5.82 3.22 11.63
CA ALA A 30 5.83 4.26 10.61
C ALA A 30 5.98 3.68 9.21
N ARG A 31 6.86 2.68 9.03
CA ARG A 31 7.07 1.99 7.77
C ARG A 31 5.81 1.29 7.26
N ALA A 32 5.09 0.60 8.15
CA ALA A 32 3.84 -0.06 7.78
C ALA A 32 2.75 0.95 7.36
N ARG A 33 2.67 2.10 8.02
CA ARG A 33 1.75 3.20 7.65
C ARG A 33 2.10 3.81 6.30
N LEU A 34 3.38 4.05 6.03
CA LEU A 34 3.85 4.54 4.73
C LEU A 34 3.55 3.53 3.61
N GLY A 35 3.75 2.24 3.86
CA GLY A 35 3.37 1.17 2.94
C GLY A 35 1.88 1.18 2.62
N PHE A 36 1.03 1.31 3.65
CA PHE A 36 -0.43 1.41 3.48
C PHE A 36 -0.83 2.60 2.60
N LEU A 37 -0.32 3.81 2.92
CA LEU A 37 -0.64 5.01 2.16
C LEU A 37 -0.14 4.94 0.71
N ASN A 38 1.07 4.43 0.50
CA ASN A 38 1.61 4.25 -0.85
C ASN A 38 0.76 3.27 -1.66
N GLY A 39 0.39 2.14 -1.06
CA GLY A 39 -0.50 1.16 -1.67
C GLY A 39 -1.87 1.74 -2.03
N LEU A 40 -2.46 2.53 -1.12
CA LEU A 40 -3.73 3.21 -1.34
C LEU A 40 -3.66 4.17 -2.53
N LEU A 41 -2.61 5.00 -2.60
CA LEU A 41 -2.41 5.95 -3.69
C LEU A 41 -2.24 5.25 -5.04
N ILE A 42 -1.46 4.17 -5.09
CA ILE A 42 -1.30 3.38 -6.32
C ILE A 42 -2.64 2.78 -6.75
N GLY A 43 -3.39 2.18 -5.82
CA GLY A 43 -4.70 1.61 -6.13
C GLY A 43 -5.69 2.65 -6.66
N VAL A 44 -5.73 3.82 -6.04
CA VAL A 44 -6.54 4.97 -6.50
C VAL A 44 -6.10 5.43 -7.89
N ALA A 45 -4.79 5.56 -8.12
CA ALA A 45 -4.25 5.97 -9.42
C ALA A 45 -4.61 4.97 -10.53
N VAL A 46 -4.54 3.67 -10.26
CA VAL A 46 -4.96 2.62 -11.21
C VAL A 46 -6.45 2.72 -11.50
N ALA A 47 -7.30 2.87 -10.48
CA ALA A 47 -8.74 3.02 -10.68
C ALA A 47 -9.07 4.26 -11.53
N LEU A 48 -8.42 5.39 -11.26
CA LEU A 48 -8.57 6.60 -12.05
C LEU A 48 -8.01 6.43 -13.47
N GLY A 49 -6.96 5.66 -13.68
CA GLY A 49 -6.47 5.32 -15.02
C GLY A 49 -7.45 4.49 -15.83
N ILE A 50 -8.21 3.60 -15.17
CA ILE A 50 -9.18 2.73 -15.84
C ILE A 50 -10.51 3.45 -16.11
N TRP A 51 -11.02 4.24 -15.16
CA TRP A 51 -12.36 4.84 -15.23
C TRP A 51 -12.36 6.37 -15.27
N GLY A 52 -11.20 7.02 -15.31
CA GLY A 52 -11.10 8.48 -15.26
C GLY A 52 -11.78 9.16 -16.44
N THR A 53 -11.71 8.55 -17.62
CA THR A 53 -12.39 9.02 -18.83
C THR A 53 -13.92 9.03 -18.67
N GLU A 54 -14.48 7.99 -18.08
CA GLU A 54 -15.90 7.87 -17.77
C GLU A 54 -16.33 8.87 -16.70
N LEU A 55 -15.46 9.11 -15.72
CA LEU A 55 -15.67 10.09 -14.65
C LEU A 55 -15.81 11.50 -15.24
N VAL A 56 -14.94 11.87 -16.19
CA VAL A 56 -15.02 13.14 -16.92
C VAL A 56 -16.29 13.21 -17.77
N ALA A 57 -16.66 12.14 -18.47
CA ALA A 57 -17.90 12.08 -19.26
C ALA A 57 -19.17 12.24 -18.40
N LEU A 58 -19.12 11.81 -17.14
CA LEU A 58 -20.24 11.92 -16.21
C LEU A 58 -20.42 13.31 -15.57
N LEU A 59 -19.41 14.18 -15.61
CA LEU A 59 -19.48 15.52 -15.00
C LEU A 59 -20.61 16.40 -15.57
N GLY A 60 -21.06 16.12 -16.80
CA GLY A 60 -22.17 16.84 -17.45
C GLY A 60 -23.56 16.27 -17.16
N VAL A 61 -23.68 15.18 -16.40
CA VAL A 61 -24.95 14.47 -16.22
C VAL A 61 -25.51 14.70 -14.80
N PRO A 62 -26.75 15.17 -14.64
CA PRO A 62 -27.31 15.56 -13.34
C PRO A 62 -27.68 14.39 -12.41
N PHE A 63 -27.31 13.15 -12.73
CA PHE A 63 -27.71 11.96 -11.97
C PHE A 63 -26.57 11.38 -11.13
N ALA A 64 -26.59 11.66 -9.82
CA ALA A 64 -25.58 11.20 -8.85
C ALA A 64 -25.41 9.67 -8.78
N GLY A 65 -26.47 8.90 -9.08
CA GLY A 65 -26.42 7.44 -9.08
C GLY A 65 -25.42 6.83 -10.08
N ARG A 66 -24.97 7.58 -11.09
CA ARG A 66 -24.00 7.11 -12.09
C ARG A 66 -22.56 7.08 -11.59
N PHE A 67 -22.24 7.77 -10.49
CA PHE A 67 -20.89 7.76 -9.90
C PHE A 67 -20.66 6.57 -8.96
N VAL A 68 -21.72 5.91 -8.49
CA VAL A 68 -21.64 4.79 -7.53
C VAL A 68 -20.70 3.67 -8.01
N PRO A 69 -20.76 3.20 -9.27
CA PRO A 69 -19.87 2.14 -9.75
C PRO A 69 -18.40 2.58 -9.74
N VAL A 70 -18.13 3.84 -10.09
CA VAL A 70 -16.78 4.40 -10.14
C VAL A 70 -16.19 4.57 -8.74
N LEU A 71 -16.99 5.05 -7.78
CA LEU A 71 -16.64 5.11 -6.36
C LEU A 71 -16.33 3.73 -5.77
N LEU A 72 -17.12 2.71 -6.14
CA LEU A 72 -16.87 1.32 -5.71
C LEU A 72 -15.57 0.76 -6.31
N GLY A 73 -15.28 1.07 -7.58
CA GLY A 73 -14.02 0.74 -8.22
C GLY A 73 -12.82 1.39 -7.51
N LEU A 74 -12.88 2.70 -7.28
CA LEU A 74 -11.89 3.47 -6.50
C LEU A 74 -11.65 2.89 -5.11
N LEU A 75 -12.73 2.60 -4.38
CA LEU A 75 -12.63 2.05 -3.03
C LEU A 75 -12.01 0.65 -3.05
N THR A 76 -12.45 -0.21 -3.97
CA THR A 76 -11.96 -1.59 -4.06
C THR A 76 -10.49 -1.63 -4.44
N PHE A 77 -10.09 -0.88 -5.48
CA PHE A 77 -8.70 -0.85 -5.95
C PHE A 77 -7.79 -0.18 -4.94
N GLY A 78 -8.23 0.93 -4.34
CA GLY A 78 -7.54 1.62 -3.27
C GLY A 78 -7.32 0.72 -2.05
N LEU A 79 -8.34 0.02 -1.56
CA LEU A 79 -8.23 -0.88 -0.40
C LEU A 79 -7.30 -2.07 -0.69
N LEU A 80 -7.43 -2.70 -1.86
CA LEU A 80 -6.54 -3.80 -2.25
C LEU A 80 -5.08 -3.34 -2.33
N GLY A 81 -4.85 -2.18 -2.95
CA GLY A 81 -3.53 -1.55 -2.99
C GLY A 81 -2.99 -1.27 -1.59
N ALA A 82 -3.81 -0.70 -0.71
CA ALA A 82 -3.42 -0.38 0.66
C ALA A 82 -3.06 -1.61 1.49
N ILE A 83 -3.83 -2.70 1.36
CA ILE A 83 -3.56 -3.98 2.03
C ILE A 83 -2.22 -4.56 1.55
N ILE A 84 -1.98 -4.57 0.24
CA ILE A 84 -0.73 -5.10 -0.33
C ILE A 84 0.46 -4.20 0.04
N GLY A 85 0.30 -2.87 -0.02
CA GLY A 85 1.32 -1.92 0.41
C GLY A 85 1.68 -2.09 1.89
N TRP A 86 0.68 -2.27 2.76
CA TRP A 86 0.89 -2.56 4.19
C TRP A 86 1.61 -3.89 4.40
N LEU A 87 1.16 -4.95 3.73
CA LEU A 87 1.72 -6.30 3.86
C LEU A 87 3.18 -6.34 3.41
N THR A 88 3.49 -5.74 2.27
CA THR A 88 4.84 -5.71 1.71
C THR A 88 5.80 -4.87 2.55
N ALA A 89 5.34 -3.75 3.10
CA ALA A 89 6.11 -2.95 4.06
C ALA A 89 6.37 -3.68 5.39
N ARG A 90 5.41 -4.48 5.87
CA ARG A 90 5.55 -5.27 7.09
C ARG A 90 6.51 -6.44 6.93
N LEU A 91 6.46 -7.14 5.79
CA LEU A 91 7.28 -8.33 5.57
C LEU A 91 8.72 -8.01 5.16
N ASN A 92 8.95 -6.87 4.50
CA ASN A 92 10.28 -6.42 4.05
C ASN A 92 11.07 -7.49 3.26
N LYS A 93 10.37 -8.33 2.51
CA LYS A 93 10.96 -9.36 1.64
C LYS A 93 10.71 -8.96 0.20
N ALA A 94 11.78 -8.79 -0.58
CA ALA A 94 11.70 -8.37 -1.97
C ALA A 94 10.85 -9.34 -2.81
N LEU A 95 11.07 -10.65 -2.63
CA LEU A 95 10.36 -11.69 -3.39
C LEU A 95 8.85 -11.71 -3.08
N VAL A 96 8.47 -11.55 -1.80
CA VAL A 96 7.06 -11.43 -1.41
C VAL A 96 6.46 -10.16 -2.00
N THR A 97 7.21 -9.05 -1.99
CA THR A 97 6.76 -7.79 -2.59
C THR A 97 6.44 -7.95 -4.06
N ILE A 98 7.36 -8.52 -4.84
CA ILE A 98 7.17 -8.74 -6.27
C ILE A 98 5.96 -9.64 -6.54
N LEU A 99 5.87 -10.79 -5.86
CA LEU A 99 4.77 -11.74 -6.06
C LEU A 99 3.41 -11.14 -5.67
N SER A 100 3.34 -10.42 -4.55
CA SER A 100 2.10 -9.77 -4.09
C SER A 100 1.63 -8.69 -5.06
N TRP A 101 2.54 -7.86 -5.59
CA TRP A 101 2.19 -6.83 -6.58
C TRP A 101 1.82 -7.44 -7.94
N LEU A 102 2.47 -8.51 -8.36
CA LEU A 102 2.12 -9.24 -9.58
C LEU A 102 0.72 -9.84 -9.48
N ALA A 103 0.43 -10.53 -8.36
CA ALA A 103 -0.89 -11.10 -8.10
C ALA A 103 -1.98 -10.03 -8.03
N LEU A 104 -1.70 -8.90 -7.35
CA LEU A 104 -2.61 -7.76 -7.27
C LEU A 104 -2.89 -7.17 -8.65
N THR A 105 -1.88 -7.02 -9.50
CA THR A 105 -2.04 -6.50 -10.86
C THR A 105 -2.92 -7.42 -11.70
N GLY A 106 -2.72 -8.74 -11.62
CA GLY A 106 -3.59 -9.72 -12.27
C GLY A 106 -5.03 -9.66 -11.77
N LEU A 107 -5.22 -9.50 -10.45
CA LEU A 107 -6.54 -9.32 -9.86
C LEU A 107 -7.20 -8.02 -10.34
N TRP A 108 -6.49 -6.90 -10.37
CA TRP A 108 -7.00 -5.64 -10.91
C TRP A 108 -7.40 -5.76 -12.37
N ALA A 109 -6.59 -6.40 -13.22
CA ALA A 109 -6.94 -6.63 -14.61
C ALA A 109 -8.21 -7.49 -14.75
N TYR A 110 -8.32 -8.56 -13.96
CA TYR A 110 -9.50 -9.41 -13.91
C TYR A 110 -10.75 -8.63 -13.49
N LEU A 111 -10.66 -7.87 -12.39
CA LEU A 111 -11.73 -7.05 -11.85
C LEU A 111 -12.16 -5.97 -12.84
N ALA A 112 -11.22 -5.29 -13.49
CA ALA A 112 -11.51 -4.28 -14.50
C ALA A 112 -12.26 -4.85 -15.71
N GLY A 113 -11.97 -6.10 -16.10
CA GLY A 113 -12.64 -6.77 -17.21
C GLY A 113 -14.04 -7.33 -16.86
N HIS A 114 -14.29 -7.68 -15.60
CA HIS A 114 -15.52 -8.37 -15.19
C HIS A 114 -16.51 -7.50 -14.42
N LEU A 115 -16.06 -6.43 -13.77
CA LEU A 115 -16.98 -5.57 -13.03
C LEU A 115 -17.74 -4.67 -13.99
N PRO A 116 -19.07 -4.58 -13.83
CA PRO A 116 -19.91 -3.68 -14.61
C PRO A 116 -19.79 -2.26 -14.04
N TYR A 117 -18.56 -1.74 -13.93
CA TYR A 117 -18.31 -0.34 -13.56
C TYR A 117 -18.43 0.59 -14.77
N ARG A 118 -19.07 0.13 -15.84
CA ARG A 118 -19.47 0.99 -16.95
C ARG A 118 -20.58 1.90 -16.46
N ALA A 119 -20.32 3.20 -16.49
CA ALA A 119 -21.37 4.19 -16.39
C ALA A 119 -22.40 3.89 -17.48
N TYR A 120 -23.62 3.47 -17.10
CA TYR A 120 -24.70 3.28 -18.05
C TYR A 120 -25.05 4.65 -18.65
N THR A 121 -24.49 4.96 -19.81
CA THR A 121 -24.96 6.03 -20.69
C THR A 121 -26.15 5.46 -21.45
N TRP A 122 -27.31 5.40 -20.81
CA TRP A 122 -28.55 5.08 -21.50
C TRP A 122 -28.79 6.16 -22.57
N TYR A 123 -28.49 5.82 -23.82
CA TYR A 123 -29.25 6.34 -24.96
C TYR A 123 -30.41 5.36 -25.15
N ALA A 124 -31.60 5.82 -24.78
CA ALA A 124 -32.86 5.39 -25.39
C ALA A 124 -32.96 6.01 -26.79
#